data_AF-M0K6F7-F1
#
_entry.id   AF-M0K6F7-F1
#
_cell.length_a   1.000
_cell.length_b   1.000
_cell.length_c   1.000
_cell.angle_alpha   90.00
_cell.angle_beta   90.00
_cell.angle_gamma   90.00
#
_symmetry.space_group_name_H-M   'P 1'
#
loop_
_entity.id
_entity.type
_entity.pdbx_description
1 polymer ?
#
loop_
_entity_poly.entity_id
_entity_poly.type
_entity_poly.pdbx_seq_one_letter_code
_entity_poly.pdbx_strand_id
1 'polypeptide(L)'
;MFETHVDTLYLWVGLGTVSVAVLGVVASLPTTAPPDATAAAATIDEVTTSPPGSVTHRRLIATEWAFDGREVRLRNDGGTATARLIRTAVPARTDRLQAVVNGERPQAVYDSPNAFRRDTRRARTKHDGWRPAPDRLTVRHVAWGGTDVTIVG
;
A
#
# COMPACT_ATOMS: atom_id res chain seq x y z
N MET A 1 -50.61 34.20 27.95
CA MET A 1 -49.37 33.64 28.55
C MET A 1 -49.25 32.17 28.15
N PHE A 2 -48.93 31.90 26.88
CA PHE A 2 -48.73 30.55 26.33
C PHE A 2 -47.54 30.54 25.35
N GLU A 3 -46.54 31.40 25.58
CA GLU A 3 -45.43 31.63 24.65
C GLU A 3 -44.11 30.96 25.07
N THR A 4 -44.13 30.02 26.03
CA THR A 4 -42.89 29.40 26.56
C THR A 4 -42.73 27.92 26.23
N HIS A 5 -43.83 27.18 26.03
CA HIS A 5 -43.76 25.74 25.79
C HIS A 5 -43.35 25.39 24.36
N VAL A 6 -43.78 26.21 23.38
CA VAL A 6 -43.40 26.03 21.97
C VAL A 6 -41.93 26.35 21.76
N ASP A 7 -41.44 27.40 22.42
CA ASP A 7 -40.01 27.81 22.42
C ASP A 7 -39.10 26.68 22.93
N THR A 8 -39.51 26.00 23.99
CA THR A 8 -38.76 24.88 24.58
C THR A 8 -38.66 23.70 23.60
N LEU A 9 -39.73 23.35 22.90
CA LEU A 9 -39.75 22.28 21.89
C LEU A 9 -38.86 22.63 20.68
N TYR A 10 -38.97 23.85 20.16
CA TYR A 10 -38.12 24.31 19.05
C TYR A 10 -36.65 24.36 19.44
N LEU A 11 -36.35 24.73 20.68
CA LEU A 11 -34.99 24.72 21.21
C LEU A 11 -34.41 23.30 21.26
N TRP A 12 -35.17 22.31 21.71
CA TRP A 12 -34.73 20.91 21.72
C TRP A 12 -34.54 20.34 20.31
N VAL A 13 -35.45 20.65 19.38
CA VAL A 13 -35.32 20.22 17.97
C VAL A 13 -34.13 20.90 17.29
N GLY A 14 -33.96 22.21 17.51
CA GLY A 14 -32.83 22.98 17.00
C GLY A 14 -31.50 22.46 17.54
N LEU A 15 -31.41 22.25 18.86
CA LEU A 15 -30.23 21.68 19.53
C LEU A 15 -29.92 20.27 19.02
N GLY A 16 -30.95 19.43 18.86
CA GLY A 16 -30.80 18.08 18.30
C GLY A 16 -30.25 18.12 16.89
N THR A 17 -30.81 18.99 16.03
CA THR A 17 -30.37 19.15 14.63
C THR A 17 -28.93 19.65 14.55
N VAL A 18 -28.56 20.67 15.33
CA VAL A 18 -27.19 21.19 15.41
C VAL A 18 -26.23 20.11 15.92
N SER A 19 -26.61 19.36 16.96
CA SER A 19 -25.76 18.30 17.52
C SER A 19 -25.49 17.18 16.52
N VAL A 20 -26.52 16.75 15.77
CA VAL A 20 -26.36 15.76 14.69
C VAL A 20 -25.49 16.31 13.57
N ALA A 21 -25.65 17.58 13.20
CA ALA A 21 -24.82 18.20 12.18
C ALA A 21 -23.34 18.27 12.59
N VAL A 22 -23.04 18.73 13.82
CA VAL A 22 -21.68 18.78 14.36
C VAL A 22 -21.08 17.37 14.47
N LEU A 23 -21.85 16.39 14.96
CA LEU A 23 -21.40 15.00 15.04
C LEU A 23 -21.08 14.43 13.65
N GLY A 24 -21.90 14.73 12.65
CA GLY A 24 -21.65 14.35 11.26
C GLY A 24 -20.35 14.95 10.71
N VAL A 25 -20.07 16.22 11.02
CA VAL A 25 -18.80 16.86 10.64
C VAL A 25 -17.62 16.16 11.32
N VAL A 26 -17.67 15.95 12.63
CA VAL A 26 -16.59 15.29 13.37
C VAL A 26 -16.35 13.87 12.86
N ALA A 27 -17.40 13.11 12.58
CA ALA A 27 -17.32 11.75 12.03
C ALA A 27 -16.75 11.69 10.59
N SER A 28 -16.78 12.81 9.85
CA SER A 28 -16.24 12.91 8.50
C SER A 28 -14.76 13.30 8.44
N LEU A 29 -14.17 13.69 9.57
CA LEU A 29 -12.76 14.09 9.60
C LEU A 29 -11.84 12.87 9.45
N PRO A 30 -10.72 13.01 8.70
CA PRO A 30 -9.71 11.97 8.65
C PRO A 30 -9.20 11.61 10.04
N THR A 31 -9.11 10.32 10.31
CA THR A 31 -8.58 9.78 11.56
C THR A 31 -7.13 9.32 11.44
N THR A 32 -6.65 9.20 10.20
CA THR A 32 -5.28 8.78 9.88
C THR A 32 -4.51 9.88 9.18
N ALA A 33 -3.21 9.97 9.43
CA ALA A 33 -2.32 10.82 8.63
C ALA A 33 -2.31 10.40 7.16
N PRO A 34 -2.08 11.32 6.20
CA PRO A 34 -1.92 10.97 4.79
C PRO A 34 -0.82 9.93 4.59
N PRO A 35 -0.96 9.03 3.61
CA PRO A 35 0.01 7.98 3.37
C PRO A 35 1.33 8.56 2.81
N ASP A 36 2.45 7.89 3.11
CA ASP A 36 3.79 8.29 2.65
C ASP A 36 4.32 7.34 1.56
N ALA A 37 3.93 7.61 0.31
CA ALA A 37 4.39 6.83 -0.84
C ALA A 37 5.87 7.09 -1.16
N THR A 38 6.38 8.30 -0.90
CA THR A 38 7.78 8.68 -1.17
C THR A 38 8.74 7.83 -0.37
N ALA A 39 8.46 7.65 0.92
CA ALA A 39 9.32 6.82 1.75
C ALA A 39 9.20 5.33 1.43
N ALA A 40 8.04 4.86 0.95
CA ALA A 40 7.92 3.49 0.41
C ALA A 40 8.78 3.30 -0.86
N ALA A 41 8.75 4.25 -1.79
CA ALA A 41 9.59 4.23 -2.99
C ALA A 41 11.08 4.26 -2.63
N ALA A 42 11.48 5.14 -1.69
CA ALA A 42 12.86 5.24 -1.22
C ALA A 42 13.39 3.92 -0.64
N THR A 43 12.58 3.21 0.17
CA THR A 43 12.93 1.88 0.68
C THR A 43 13.13 0.87 -0.46
N ILE A 44 12.30 0.92 -1.52
CA ILE A 44 12.46 0.02 -2.66
C ILE A 44 13.75 0.33 -3.44
N ASP A 45 14.01 1.60 -3.69
CA ASP A 45 15.20 2.05 -4.41
C ASP A 45 16.49 1.71 -3.63
N GLU A 46 16.49 1.90 -2.31
CA GLU A 46 17.59 1.53 -1.42
C GLU A 46 17.94 0.04 -1.55
N VAL A 47 16.96 -0.86 -1.43
CA VAL A 47 17.18 -2.30 -1.57
C VAL A 47 17.63 -2.67 -2.98
N THR A 48 17.12 -1.98 -4.01
CA THR A 48 17.53 -2.21 -5.40
C THR A 48 19.00 -1.85 -5.65
N THR A 49 19.55 -0.90 -4.89
CA THR A 49 20.98 -0.56 -4.96
C THR A 49 21.86 -1.37 -4.00
N SER A 50 21.25 -2.16 -3.11
CA SER A 50 21.94 -3.00 -2.15
C SER A 50 22.43 -4.32 -2.78
N PRO A 51 23.34 -5.08 -2.15
CA PRO A 51 23.75 -6.39 -2.65
C PRO A 51 22.59 -7.41 -2.73
N PRO A 52 22.68 -8.43 -3.61
CA PRO A 52 21.71 -9.51 -3.63
C PRO A 52 21.62 -10.24 -2.28
N GLY A 53 20.39 -10.60 -1.87
CA GLY A 53 20.11 -11.15 -0.55
C GLY A 53 19.60 -10.12 0.46
N SER A 54 19.76 -8.81 0.19
CA SER A 54 19.21 -7.74 1.01
C SER A 54 17.69 -7.82 1.10
N VAL A 55 17.16 -7.58 2.30
CA VAL A 55 15.74 -7.53 2.60
C VAL A 55 15.44 -6.39 3.54
N THR A 56 14.41 -5.62 3.24
CA THR A 56 13.90 -4.56 4.11
C THR A 56 12.39 -4.68 4.23
N HIS A 57 11.89 -4.31 5.39
CA HIS A 57 10.48 -4.26 5.66
C HIS A 57 10.07 -2.84 6.02
N ARG A 58 8.91 -2.39 5.53
CA ARG A 58 8.35 -1.08 5.88
C ARG A 58 6.86 -1.19 6.19
N ARG A 59 6.45 -0.63 7.33
CA ARG A 59 5.03 -0.49 7.64
C ARG A 59 4.39 0.51 6.67
N LEU A 60 3.23 0.16 6.11
CA LEU A 60 2.45 1.08 5.30
C LEU A 60 1.32 1.66 6.16
N ILE A 61 1.17 2.98 6.14
CA ILE A 61 -0.01 3.66 6.70
C ILE A 61 -0.99 3.86 5.56
N ALA A 62 -1.62 2.78 5.11
CA ALA A 62 -2.52 2.77 3.98
C ALA A 62 -3.56 1.65 4.14
N THR A 63 -4.76 1.87 3.65
CA THR A 63 -5.80 0.83 3.56
C THR A 63 -5.69 0.08 2.23
N GLU A 64 -5.35 0.81 1.16
CA GLU A 64 -5.17 0.27 -0.17
C GLU A 64 -3.83 0.71 -0.76
N TRP A 65 -3.26 -0.13 -1.61
CA TRP A 65 -2.09 0.20 -2.41
C TRP A 65 -2.21 -0.30 -3.85
N ALA A 66 -1.45 0.31 -4.75
CA ALA A 66 -1.17 -0.21 -6.07
C ALA A 66 0.32 -0.08 -6.36
N PHE A 67 0.90 -1.09 -7.01
CA PHE A 67 2.31 -1.09 -7.37
C PHE A 67 2.54 -1.77 -8.73
N ASP A 68 2.99 -1.01 -9.72
CA ASP A 68 3.19 -1.51 -11.09
C ASP A 68 4.65 -1.85 -11.43
N GLY A 69 5.55 -1.78 -10.43
CA GLY A 69 6.98 -1.98 -10.63
C GLY A 69 7.76 -0.70 -10.92
N ARG A 70 7.08 0.43 -11.16
CA ARG A 70 7.68 1.75 -11.41
C ARG A 70 7.16 2.84 -10.49
N GLU A 71 5.96 2.64 -9.95
CA GLU A 71 5.27 3.61 -9.11
C GLU A 71 4.51 2.88 -7.99
N VAL A 72 4.60 3.43 -6.79
CA VAL A 72 3.77 3.04 -5.63
C VAL A 72 2.70 4.08 -5.44
N ARG A 73 1.45 3.63 -5.31
CA ARG A 73 0.30 4.43 -4.93
C ARG A 73 -0.28 3.89 -3.63
N LEU A 74 -0.56 4.77 -2.68
CA LEU A 74 -1.10 4.46 -1.36
C LEU A 74 -2.36 5.30 -1.11
N ARG A 75 -3.36 4.72 -0.45
CA ARG A 75 -4.61 5.41 -0.11
C ARG A 75 -5.12 5.01 1.26
N ASN A 76 -5.60 5.98 2.02
CA ASN A 76 -6.37 5.81 3.26
C ASN A 76 -7.47 6.90 3.35
N ASP A 77 -8.14 7.00 4.49
CA ASP A 77 -9.14 8.03 4.80
C ASP A 77 -8.56 9.46 4.87
N GLY A 78 -7.25 9.58 5.10
CA GLY A 78 -6.50 10.84 5.05
C GLY A 78 -6.05 11.28 3.66
N GLY A 79 -6.20 10.44 2.63
CA GLY A 79 -5.95 10.82 1.23
C GLY A 79 -5.24 9.77 0.40
N THR A 80 -4.72 10.21 -0.75
CA THR A 80 -3.95 9.37 -1.69
C THR A 80 -2.58 9.99 -1.95
N ALA A 81 -1.54 9.17 -1.92
CA ALA A 81 -0.17 9.56 -2.25
C ALA A 81 0.42 8.65 -3.31
N THR A 82 1.29 9.22 -4.15
CA THR A 82 1.91 8.53 -5.27
C THR A 82 3.39 8.88 -5.34
N ALA A 83 4.25 7.89 -5.57
CA ALA A 83 5.68 8.11 -5.78
C ALA A 83 6.24 7.16 -6.83
N ARG A 84 7.07 7.69 -7.72
CA ARG A 84 7.82 6.91 -8.71
C ARG A 84 9.13 6.43 -8.11
N LEU A 85 9.52 5.22 -8.50
CA LEU A 85 10.82 4.65 -8.19
C LEU A 85 11.87 5.19 -9.16
N ILE A 86 13.11 5.24 -8.70
CA ILE A 86 14.29 5.52 -9.52
C ILE A 86 14.62 4.30 -10.38
N ARG A 87 14.54 3.09 -9.81
CA ARG A 87 14.77 1.82 -10.50
C ARG A 87 13.53 0.94 -10.49
N THR A 88 13.30 0.20 -11.58
CA THR A 88 12.15 -0.69 -11.66
C THR A 88 12.32 -1.90 -10.75
N ALA A 89 11.25 -2.31 -10.07
CA ALA A 89 11.19 -3.55 -9.30
C ALA A 89 10.05 -4.46 -9.79
N VAL A 90 10.04 -5.70 -9.30
CA VAL A 90 9.08 -6.75 -9.68
C VAL A 90 7.99 -6.84 -8.61
N PRO A 91 6.72 -6.58 -8.94
CA PRO A 91 5.63 -6.85 -8.01
C PRO A 91 5.46 -8.35 -7.77
N ALA A 92 5.36 -8.79 -6.51
CA ALA A 92 5.05 -10.16 -6.14
C ALA A 92 3.56 -10.45 -6.43
N ARG A 93 3.27 -10.90 -7.66
CA ARG A 93 1.90 -11.12 -8.16
C ARG A 93 1.50 -12.59 -8.21
N THR A 94 2.46 -13.49 -8.13
CA THR A 94 2.24 -14.93 -8.14
C THR A 94 2.59 -15.49 -6.78
N ASP A 95 1.95 -16.60 -6.38
CA ASP A 95 2.23 -17.24 -5.10
C ASP A 95 3.72 -17.63 -4.98
N ARG A 96 4.36 -17.97 -6.11
CA ARG A 96 5.80 -18.24 -6.16
C ARG A 96 6.63 -16.99 -5.88
N LEU A 97 6.32 -15.85 -6.50
CA LEU A 97 7.02 -14.59 -6.20
C LEU A 97 6.74 -14.13 -4.75
N GLN A 98 5.54 -14.36 -4.24
CA GLN A 98 5.19 -14.08 -2.85
C GLN A 98 5.99 -14.97 -1.90
N ALA A 99 6.16 -16.26 -2.19
CA ALA A 99 7.02 -17.15 -1.41
C ALA A 99 8.48 -16.66 -1.40
N VAL A 100 8.99 -16.23 -2.56
CA VAL A 100 10.35 -15.66 -2.64
C VAL A 100 10.49 -14.39 -1.81
N VAL A 101 9.55 -13.44 -1.92
CA VAL A 101 9.64 -12.19 -1.13
C VAL A 101 9.59 -12.49 0.38
N ASN A 102 8.78 -13.48 0.78
CA ASN A 102 8.67 -13.98 2.16
C ASN A 102 9.88 -14.79 2.63
N GLY A 103 10.88 -15.04 1.77
CA GLY A 103 12.18 -15.59 2.15
C GLY A 103 12.51 -16.96 1.58
N GLU A 104 11.61 -17.56 0.81
CA GLU A 104 11.91 -18.83 0.17
C GLU A 104 12.93 -18.66 -0.97
N ARG A 105 13.85 -19.62 -1.12
CA ARG A 105 14.88 -19.54 -2.16
C ARG A 105 14.25 -19.83 -3.54
N PRO A 106 14.59 -19.10 -4.60
CA PRO A 106 14.01 -19.33 -5.93
C PRO A 106 14.13 -20.78 -6.42
N GLN A 107 15.24 -21.46 -6.12
CA GLN A 107 15.47 -22.87 -6.46
C GLN A 107 14.53 -23.87 -5.78
N ALA A 108 13.85 -23.47 -4.69
CA ALA A 108 12.87 -24.32 -4.00
C ALA A 108 11.46 -24.20 -4.63
N VAL A 109 11.15 -23.07 -5.26
CA VAL A 109 9.81 -22.75 -5.79
C VAL A 109 9.71 -22.75 -7.31
N TYR A 110 10.84 -22.70 -8.02
CA TYR A 110 10.92 -22.75 -9.47
C TYR A 110 11.75 -23.93 -9.94
N ASP A 111 11.22 -24.68 -10.92
CA ASP A 111 11.89 -25.83 -11.52
C ASP A 111 13.15 -25.46 -12.30
N SER A 112 13.29 -24.18 -12.71
CA SER A 112 14.47 -23.70 -13.44
C SER A 112 14.64 -22.18 -13.34
N PRO A 113 15.87 -21.68 -13.54
CA PRO A 113 16.14 -20.24 -13.71
C PRO A 113 15.28 -19.57 -14.79
N ASN A 114 15.01 -20.29 -15.89
CA ASN A 114 14.18 -19.79 -16.97
C ASN A 114 12.72 -19.59 -16.55
N ALA A 115 12.19 -20.44 -15.67
CA ALA A 115 10.85 -20.27 -15.12
C ALA A 115 10.76 -18.98 -14.28
N PHE A 116 11.72 -18.75 -13.38
CA PHE A 116 11.81 -17.52 -12.59
C PHE A 116 11.95 -16.26 -13.45
N ARG A 117 12.82 -16.28 -14.47
CA ARG A 117 12.99 -15.18 -15.42
C ARG A 117 11.72 -14.87 -16.23
N ARG A 118 10.91 -15.88 -16.55
CA ARG A 118 9.63 -15.66 -17.23
C ARG A 118 8.60 -15.07 -16.27
N ASP A 119 8.54 -15.57 -15.04
CA ASP A 119 7.56 -15.12 -14.05
C ASP A 119 7.79 -13.66 -13.65
N THR A 120 9.05 -13.29 -13.38
CA THR A 120 9.45 -11.89 -13.10
C THR A 120 9.13 -10.94 -14.25
N ARG A 121 9.34 -11.34 -15.51
CA ARG A 121 8.97 -10.54 -16.69
C ARG A 121 7.46 -10.37 -16.82
N ARG A 122 6.70 -11.46 -16.65
CA ARG A 122 5.23 -11.44 -16.72
C ARG A 122 4.63 -10.53 -15.64
N ALA A 123 5.19 -10.59 -14.43
CA ALA A 123 4.77 -9.76 -13.31
C ALA A 123 4.97 -8.27 -13.57
N ARG A 124 6.02 -7.85 -14.30
CA ARG A 124 6.24 -6.45 -14.67
C ARG A 124 5.27 -5.92 -15.73
N THR A 125 4.81 -6.78 -16.64
CA THR A 125 3.90 -6.37 -17.72
C THR A 125 2.44 -6.33 -17.29
N LYS A 126 2.11 -6.97 -16.16
CA LYS A 126 0.74 -7.02 -15.66
C LYS A 126 0.47 -5.77 -14.82
N HIS A 127 -0.36 -4.88 -15.35
CA HIS A 127 -0.92 -3.78 -14.57
C HIS A 127 -2.09 -4.28 -13.73
N ASP A 128 -2.10 -3.89 -12.47
CA ASP A 128 -3.18 -4.20 -11.53
C ASP A 128 -3.63 -2.92 -10.83
N GLY A 129 -4.90 -2.89 -10.45
CA GLY A 129 -5.50 -1.77 -9.73
C GLY A 129 -5.13 -1.73 -8.25
N TRP A 130 -5.91 -0.94 -7.53
CA TRP A 130 -5.89 -0.90 -6.07
C TRP A 130 -6.23 -2.27 -5.48
N ARG A 131 -5.52 -2.63 -4.40
CA ARG A 131 -5.74 -3.84 -3.60
C ARG A 131 -5.52 -3.49 -2.12
N PRO A 132 -5.98 -4.32 -1.17
CA PRO A 132 -5.66 -4.13 0.24
C PRO A 132 -4.15 -3.97 0.46
N ALA A 133 -3.77 -2.95 1.22
CA ALA A 133 -2.38 -2.73 1.59
C ALA A 133 -1.91 -3.83 2.55
N PRO A 134 -0.73 -4.43 2.35
CA PRO A 134 -0.15 -5.30 3.36
C PRO A 134 0.18 -4.46 4.60
N ASP A 135 0.09 -5.06 5.78
CA ASP A 135 0.51 -4.41 7.04
C ASP A 135 1.98 -3.95 6.97
N ARG A 136 2.78 -4.70 6.21
CA ARG A 136 4.21 -4.50 6.05
C ARG A 136 4.62 -4.83 4.61
N LEU A 137 5.09 -3.82 3.90
CA LEU A 137 5.78 -3.94 2.63
C LEU A 137 7.08 -4.72 2.84
N THR A 138 7.26 -5.80 2.07
CA THR A 138 8.50 -6.57 2.06
C THR A 138 9.21 -6.35 0.73
N VAL A 139 10.47 -5.93 0.80
CA VAL A 139 11.31 -5.68 -0.37
C VAL A 139 12.53 -6.59 -0.28
N ARG A 140 12.77 -7.39 -1.31
CA ARG A 140 13.88 -8.35 -1.34
C ARG A 140 14.65 -8.27 -2.65
N HIS A 141 15.96 -8.10 -2.57
CA HIS A 141 16.85 -8.20 -3.71
C HIS A 141 17.29 -9.65 -3.94
N VAL A 142 17.04 -10.19 -5.13
CA VAL A 142 17.27 -11.58 -5.48
C VAL A 142 18.08 -11.68 -6.75
N ALA A 143 19.23 -12.36 -6.66
CA ALA A 143 20.01 -12.81 -7.82
C ALA A 143 19.99 -14.33 -7.90
N TRP A 144 19.43 -14.89 -8.98
CA TRP A 144 19.43 -16.32 -9.23
C TRP A 144 19.43 -16.66 -10.72
N GLY A 145 20.33 -17.55 -11.13
CA GLY A 145 20.39 -18.08 -12.50
C GLY A 145 20.45 -16.99 -13.59
N GLY A 146 21.26 -15.96 -13.35
CA GLY A 146 21.46 -14.81 -14.25
C GLY A 146 20.33 -13.77 -14.23
N THR A 147 19.34 -13.91 -13.35
CA THR A 147 18.27 -12.93 -13.14
C THR A 147 18.52 -12.20 -11.83
N ASP A 148 18.74 -10.89 -11.90
CA ASP A 148 18.98 -10.01 -10.74
C ASP A 148 17.87 -8.97 -10.64
N VAL A 149 17.05 -9.06 -9.59
CA VAL A 149 15.79 -8.31 -9.45
C VAL A 149 15.44 -8.00 -8.00
N THR A 150 14.89 -6.81 -7.78
CA THR A 150 14.15 -6.50 -6.54
C THR A 150 12.70 -6.97 -6.68
N ILE A 151 12.21 -7.73 -5.71
CA ILE A 151 10.83 -8.20 -5.61
C ILE A 151 10.15 -7.46 -4.45
N VAL A 152 8.91 -7.00 -4.66
CA VAL A 152 8.14 -6.21 -3.70
C VAL A 152 6.77 -6.83 -3.49
N GLY A 153 6.39 -7.09 -2.24
CA GLY A 153 5.11 -7.72 -1.88
C GLY A 153 4.55 -7.23 -0.56
#